data_AF-A0A1V5W833-F1
#
_entry.id   AF-A0A1V5W833-F1
#
_cell.length_a   1.000
_cell.length_b   1.000
_cell.length_c   1.000
_cell.angle_alpha   90.00
_cell.angle_beta   90.00
_cell.angle_gamma   90.00
#
_symmetry.space_group_name_H-M   'P 1'
#
loop_
_entity.id
_entity.type
_entity.pdbx_description
1 polymer ?
#
loop_
_entity_poly.entity_id
_entity_poly.type
_entity_poly.pdbx_seq_one_letter_code
_entity_poly.pdbx_strand_id
1 'polypeptide(L)'
;MSGIPGDLYGRVQAALLRCGACDSDRALRALFVDARLSAWRDLLPEAGNRAERARAVVAALSERTNPAGENALALLLRVLAENTPPGDALREELAALAGEVTAAVRVEAVGGAQPPAGPTVFNQQGQQVGVQLNVAGNYYAAPTQGNITIIGDGNVVGNGNVVTVEKGAPATPPVPAAPVDLPSLRARLQRLDAVQIEGLCLDYFPTVFDKFARGLQRGEMINLLLDHCRRYPDEAARLAAVLTASGG
;
A
#
# COMPACT_ATOMS: atom_id res chain seq x y z
N MET A 1 -0.04 17.84 -27.76
CA MET A 1 0.78 18.32 -26.63
C MET A 1 0.88 17.14 -25.71
N SER A 2 1.97 16.39 -25.82
CA SER A 2 2.13 15.06 -25.21
C SER A 2 2.04 15.16 -23.68
N GLY A 3 1.30 14.26 -23.02
CA GLY A 3 1.17 14.19 -21.55
C GLY A 3 2.45 13.76 -20.81
N ILE A 4 3.63 14.07 -21.35
CA ILE A 4 4.94 13.70 -20.81
C ILE A 4 5.86 14.93 -20.91
N PRO A 5 6.69 15.23 -19.88
CA PRO A 5 7.66 16.33 -19.93
C PRO A 5 8.56 16.28 -21.18
N GLY A 6 8.83 17.44 -21.79
CA GLY A 6 9.60 17.54 -23.04
C GLY A 6 10.99 16.91 -22.96
N ASP A 7 11.67 17.02 -21.81
CA ASP A 7 12.97 16.39 -21.58
C ASP A 7 12.89 14.85 -21.53
N LEU A 8 11.80 14.31 -20.96
CA LEU A 8 11.56 12.87 -20.92
C LEU A 8 11.17 12.36 -22.32
N TYR A 9 10.38 13.12 -23.07
CA TYR A 9 10.09 12.83 -24.47
C TYR A 9 11.37 12.73 -25.32
N GLY A 10 12.30 13.68 -25.16
CA GLY A 10 13.59 13.66 -25.88
C GLY A 10 14.45 12.45 -25.54
N ARG A 11 14.54 12.08 -24.26
CA ARG A 11 15.30 10.89 -23.81
C ARG A 11 14.70 9.59 -24.33
N VAL A 12 13.38 9.44 -24.28
CA VAL A 12 12.68 8.29 -24.84
C VAL A 12 12.91 8.18 -26.35
N GLN A 13 12.84 9.29 -27.09
CA GLN A 13 13.11 9.29 -28.52
C GLN A 13 14.56 8.85 -28.83
N ALA A 14 15.54 9.32 -28.07
CA ALA A 14 16.93 8.95 -28.24
C ALA A 14 17.17 7.45 -27.97
N ALA A 15 16.56 6.91 -26.91
CA ALA A 15 16.64 5.48 -26.58
C ALA A 15 16.02 4.60 -27.68
N LEU A 16 14.86 4.98 -28.22
CA LEU A 16 14.21 4.27 -29.33
C LEU A 16 15.09 4.25 -30.60
N LEU A 17 15.79 5.35 -30.88
CA LEU A 17 16.72 5.44 -32.01
C LEU A 17 17.99 4.59 -31.84
N ARG A 18 18.36 4.23 -30.60
CA ARG A 18 19.49 3.35 -30.28
C ARG A 18 19.12 1.87 -30.30
N CYS A 19 17.86 1.54 -29.99
CA CYS A 19 17.35 0.17 -29.94
C CYS A 19 17.13 -0.49 -31.31
N GLY A 20 17.15 0.28 -32.40
CA GLY A 20 16.91 -0.24 -33.77
C GLY A 20 15.47 -0.73 -34.03
N ALA A 21 14.61 -0.79 -33.02
CA ALA A 21 13.20 -1.17 -33.17
C ALA A 21 12.42 -0.28 -34.16
N CYS A 22 12.88 0.95 -34.37
CA CYS A 22 12.32 1.90 -35.33
C CYS A 22 13.00 1.86 -36.72
N ASP A 23 13.88 0.89 -37.00
CA ASP A 23 14.59 0.80 -38.28
C ASP A 23 13.68 0.36 -39.44
N SER A 24 12.62 -0.42 -39.16
CA SER A 24 11.64 -0.82 -40.17
C SER A 24 10.23 -1.00 -39.59
N ASP A 25 9.19 -0.90 -40.43
CA ASP A 25 7.80 -0.94 -39.94
C ASP A 25 7.49 -2.35 -39.47
N ARG A 26 8.11 -3.32 -40.13
CA ARG A 26 8.05 -4.72 -39.78
C ARG A 26 8.67 -5.00 -38.43
N ALA A 27 9.86 -4.47 -38.14
CA ALA A 27 10.51 -4.64 -36.82
C ALA A 27 9.67 -4.03 -35.71
N LEU A 28 9.15 -2.82 -35.94
CA LEU A 28 8.26 -2.16 -34.99
C LEU A 28 6.97 -2.98 -34.78
N ARG A 29 6.28 -3.38 -35.86
CA ARG A 29 5.03 -4.16 -35.78
C ARG A 29 5.23 -5.55 -35.18
N ALA A 30 6.45 -6.10 -35.18
CA ALA A 30 6.75 -7.37 -34.52
C ALA A 30 6.66 -7.25 -32.99
N LEU A 31 7.05 -6.12 -32.42
CA LEU A 31 6.92 -5.85 -30.97
C LEU A 31 5.46 -5.75 -30.52
N PHE A 32 4.58 -5.29 -31.42
CA PHE A 32 3.14 -5.19 -31.17
C PHE A 32 2.38 -6.50 -31.38
N VAL A 33 3.10 -7.61 -31.64
CA VAL A 33 2.51 -8.96 -31.53
C VAL A 33 2.35 -9.37 -30.06
N ASP A 34 3.10 -8.74 -29.15
CA ASP A 34 2.94 -8.95 -27.71
C ASP A 34 1.52 -8.60 -27.26
N ALA A 35 0.90 -9.50 -26.48
CA ALA A 35 -0.48 -9.36 -26.01
C ALA A 35 -0.71 -8.06 -25.20
N ARG A 36 0.35 -7.51 -24.59
CA ARG A 36 0.28 -6.25 -23.85
C ARG A 36 0.15 -5.05 -24.78
N LEU A 37 0.71 -5.13 -25.99
CA LEU A 37 0.80 -4.00 -26.95
C LEU A 37 -0.15 -4.13 -28.14
N SER A 38 -0.71 -5.32 -28.38
CA SER A 38 -1.51 -5.62 -29.57
C SER A 38 -2.70 -4.68 -29.78
N ALA A 39 -3.27 -4.16 -28.70
CA ALA A 39 -4.39 -3.21 -28.73
C ALA A 39 -4.06 -1.88 -29.44
N TRP A 40 -2.77 -1.49 -29.50
CA TRP A 40 -2.35 -0.24 -30.12
C TRP A 40 -1.61 -0.42 -31.46
N ARG A 41 -1.57 -1.66 -31.97
CA ARG A 41 -0.86 -2.01 -33.21
C ARG A 41 -1.36 -1.23 -34.42
N ASP A 42 -2.68 -1.13 -34.56
CA ASP A 42 -3.33 -0.49 -35.70
C ASP A 42 -3.39 1.05 -35.59
N LEU A 43 -2.96 1.60 -34.45
CA LEU A 43 -2.94 3.04 -34.19
C LEU A 43 -1.63 3.71 -34.59
N LEU A 44 -0.62 2.93 -35.00
CA LEU A 44 0.68 3.46 -35.38
C LEU A 44 0.63 4.05 -36.79
N PRO A 45 0.99 5.33 -36.97
CA PRO A 45 1.10 5.91 -38.30
C PRO A 45 2.33 5.35 -39.04
N GLU A 46 2.18 5.17 -40.34
CA GLU A 46 3.30 4.84 -41.23
C GLU A 46 4.16 6.10 -41.43
N ALA A 47 5.44 6.02 -41.09
CA ALA A 47 6.35 7.15 -41.16
C ALA A 47 7.53 6.85 -42.09
N GLY A 48 7.95 7.82 -42.90
CA GLY A 48 8.95 7.63 -43.95
C GLY A 48 10.39 7.48 -43.45
N ASN A 49 10.70 7.88 -42.21
CA ASN A 49 12.03 7.75 -41.63
C ASN A 49 12.01 7.34 -40.15
N ARG A 50 13.14 6.81 -39.67
CA ARG A 50 13.28 6.28 -38.30
C ARG A 50 12.98 7.31 -37.20
N ALA A 51 13.31 8.58 -37.43
CA ALA A 51 13.16 9.65 -36.43
C ALA A 51 11.71 10.11 -36.33
N GLU A 52 11.04 10.32 -37.47
CA GLU A 52 9.60 10.60 -37.52
C GLU A 52 8.79 9.46 -36.92
N ARG A 53 9.19 8.23 -37.19
CA ARG A 53 8.55 7.05 -36.63
C ARG A 53 8.64 6.99 -35.12
N ALA A 54 9.84 7.18 -34.56
CA ALA A 54 10.03 7.25 -33.12
C ALA A 54 9.15 8.36 -32.51
N ARG A 55 9.11 9.55 -33.12
CA ARG A 55 8.25 10.65 -32.66
C ARG A 55 6.78 10.30 -32.71
N ALA A 56 6.33 9.72 -33.82
CA ALA A 56 4.93 9.42 -34.05
C ALA A 56 4.43 8.30 -33.12
N VAL A 57 5.27 7.29 -32.85
CA VAL A 57 5.00 6.25 -31.84
C VAL A 57 4.89 6.86 -30.45
N VAL A 58 5.84 7.69 -30.04
CA VAL A 58 5.81 8.33 -28.71
C VAL A 58 4.59 9.22 -28.58
N ALA A 59 4.27 10.03 -29.59
CA ALA A 59 3.08 10.88 -29.60
C ALA A 59 1.80 10.05 -29.50
N ALA A 60 1.66 8.99 -30.30
CA ALA A 60 0.46 8.15 -30.35
C ALA A 60 0.20 7.38 -29.05
N LEU A 61 1.26 6.96 -28.34
CA LEU A 61 1.16 6.13 -27.14
C LEU A 61 1.23 6.91 -25.83
N SER A 62 1.80 8.12 -25.82
CA SER A 62 2.00 8.91 -24.60
C SER A 62 0.70 9.18 -23.83
N GLU A 63 -0.40 9.41 -24.54
CA GLU A 63 -1.71 9.73 -23.95
C GLU A 63 -2.62 8.50 -23.78
N ARG A 64 -2.13 7.29 -24.07
CA ARG A 64 -2.93 6.07 -24.06
C ARG A 64 -2.63 5.22 -22.85
N THR A 65 -3.69 4.68 -22.25
CA THR A 65 -3.62 3.74 -21.13
C THR A 65 -4.46 2.49 -21.42
N ASN A 66 -4.07 1.35 -20.86
CA ASN A 66 -4.88 0.15 -20.88
C ASN A 66 -6.01 0.24 -19.82
N PRO A 67 -6.98 -0.69 -19.82
CA PRO A 67 -8.03 -0.73 -18.79
C PRO A 67 -7.51 -0.91 -17.35
N ALA A 68 -6.28 -1.39 -17.18
CA ALA A 68 -5.60 -1.50 -15.89
C ALA A 68 -4.92 -0.18 -15.44
N GLY A 69 -5.01 0.89 -16.25
CA GLY A 69 -4.41 2.19 -15.96
C GLY A 69 -2.91 2.28 -16.28
N GLU A 70 -2.32 1.29 -16.93
CA GLU A 70 -0.92 1.33 -17.35
C GLU A 70 -0.76 2.10 -18.65
N ASN A 71 0.25 2.98 -18.70
CA ASN A 71 0.54 3.78 -19.88
C ASN A 71 1.14 2.94 -21.01
N ALA A 72 0.62 3.10 -22.23
CA ALA A 72 1.02 2.32 -23.40
C ALA A 72 2.49 2.55 -23.80
N LEU A 73 3.01 3.77 -23.64
CA LEU A 73 4.42 4.06 -23.89
C LEU A 73 5.33 3.38 -22.86
N ALA A 74 4.94 3.38 -21.59
CA ALA A 74 5.68 2.67 -20.54
C ALA A 74 5.72 1.15 -20.81
N LEU A 75 4.61 0.56 -21.28
CA LEU A 75 4.56 -0.84 -21.67
C LEU A 75 5.47 -1.14 -22.86
N LEU A 76 5.51 -0.26 -23.87
CA LEU A 76 6.39 -0.41 -25.03
C LEU A 76 7.86 -0.43 -24.59
N LEU A 77 8.27 0.48 -23.71
CA LEU A 77 9.64 0.55 -23.20
C LEU A 77 10.03 -0.69 -22.40
N ARG A 78 9.11 -1.27 -21.61
CA ARG A 78 9.35 -2.55 -20.91
C ARG A 78 9.53 -3.70 -21.88
N VAL A 79 8.68 -3.83 -22.89
CA VAL A 79 8.79 -4.88 -23.91
C VAL A 79 10.11 -4.74 -24.69
N LEU A 80 10.52 -3.52 -25.01
CA LEU A 80 11.82 -3.26 -25.63
C LEU A 80 13.00 -3.65 -24.74
N ALA A 81 12.94 -3.32 -23.44
CA ALA A 81 13.94 -3.76 -22.48
C ALA A 81 14.00 -5.30 -22.39
N GLU A 82 12.84 -5.98 -22.38
CA GLU A 82 12.73 -7.44 -22.37
C GLU A 82 13.32 -8.09 -23.64
N ASN A 83 13.18 -7.45 -24.80
CA ASN A 83 13.74 -7.90 -26.08
C ASN A 83 15.23 -7.56 -26.26
N THR A 84 15.78 -6.71 -25.38
CA THR A 84 17.21 -6.34 -25.40
C THR A 84 18.01 -7.40 -24.62
N PRO A 85 19.17 -7.87 -25.13
CA PRO A 85 19.98 -8.89 -24.47
C PRO A 85 20.33 -8.53 -23.01
N PRO A 86 20.35 -9.51 -22.09
CA PRO A 86 20.79 -9.27 -20.72
C PRO A 86 22.25 -8.81 -20.72
N GLY A 87 22.54 -7.68 -20.06
CA GLY A 87 23.88 -7.07 -19.97
C GLY A 87 24.10 -5.85 -20.87
N ASP A 88 23.13 -5.48 -21.71
CA ASP A 88 23.18 -4.21 -22.45
C ASP A 88 22.75 -3.04 -21.56
N ALA A 89 23.55 -1.99 -21.49
CA ALA A 89 23.21 -0.76 -20.77
C ALA A 89 21.90 -0.13 -21.28
N LEU A 90 21.57 -0.34 -22.56
CA LEU A 90 20.32 0.13 -23.15
C LEU A 90 19.09 -0.50 -22.48
N ARG A 91 19.19 -1.76 -22.02
CA ARG A 91 18.10 -2.45 -21.33
C ARG A 91 17.76 -1.75 -20.02
N GLU A 92 18.78 -1.38 -19.23
CA GLU A 92 18.59 -0.67 -17.96
C GLU A 92 18.04 0.74 -18.19
N GLU A 93 18.55 1.44 -19.20
CA GLU A 93 18.07 2.77 -19.61
C GLU A 93 16.59 2.73 -20.01
N LEU A 94 16.17 1.75 -20.82
CA LEU A 94 14.77 1.57 -21.22
C LEU A 94 13.86 1.25 -20.03
N ALA A 95 14.32 0.41 -19.11
CA ALA A 95 13.56 0.08 -17.90
C ALA A 95 13.40 1.29 -16.96
N ALA A 96 14.45 2.09 -16.79
CA ALA A 96 14.40 3.34 -16.02
C ALA A 96 13.43 4.33 -16.65
N LEU A 97 13.52 4.55 -17.97
CA LEU A 97 12.61 5.43 -18.70
C LEU A 97 11.14 4.98 -18.61
N ALA A 98 10.87 3.68 -18.62
CA ALA A 98 9.52 3.15 -18.42
C ALA A 98 8.94 3.51 -17.04
N GLY A 99 9.79 3.46 -15.99
CA GLY A 99 9.44 3.89 -14.64
C GLY A 99 9.15 5.39 -14.57
N GLU A 100 10.01 6.20 -15.17
CA GLU A 100 9.84 7.66 -15.24
C GLU A 100 8.56 8.07 -15.98
N VAL A 101 8.24 7.44 -17.11
CA VAL A 101 6.99 7.69 -17.85
C VAL A 101 5.76 7.29 -17.01
N THR A 102 5.83 6.16 -16.31
CA THR A 102 4.74 5.73 -15.41
C THR A 102 4.52 6.75 -14.28
N ALA A 103 5.60 7.27 -13.70
CA ALA A 103 5.54 8.29 -12.65
C ALA A 103 4.98 9.61 -13.18
N ALA A 104 5.45 10.07 -14.34
CA ALA A 104 4.98 11.32 -14.97
C ALA A 104 3.48 11.27 -15.28
N VAL A 105 2.99 10.16 -15.85
CA VAL A 105 1.56 9.99 -16.17
C VAL A 105 0.70 9.91 -14.91
N ARG A 106 1.21 9.32 -13.81
CA ARG A 106 0.53 9.34 -12.51
C ARG A 106 0.45 10.75 -11.93
N VAL A 107 1.50 11.56 -12.09
CA VAL A 107 1.52 12.96 -11.64
C VAL A 107 0.51 13.79 -12.42
N GLU A 108 0.35 13.59 -13.74
CA GLU A 108 -0.69 14.28 -14.53
C GLU A 108 -2.12 13.88 -14.11
N ALA A 109 -2.35 12.62 -13.75
CA ALA A 109 -3.65 12.16 -13.22
C ALA A 109 -4.00 12.79 -11.84
N VAL A 110 -2.97 13.19 -11.08
CA VAL A 110 -3.10 13.96 -9.82
C VAL A 110 -2.95 15.47 -10.05
N GLY A 111 -2.48 15.87 -11.23
CA GLY A 111 -2.09 17.23 -11.62
C GLY A 111 -3.25 18.18 -11.90
N GLY A 112 -4.49 17.70 -11.84
CA GLY A 112 -5.67 18.56 -11.73
C GLY A 112 -5.81 19.24 -10.36
N ALA A 113 -5.00 18.87 -9.37
CA ALA A 113 -5.00 19.48 -8.04
C ALA A 113 -3.57 19.66 -7.52
N GLN A 114 -2.81 20.56 -8.13
CA GLN A 114 -1.64 21.12 -7.46
C GLN A 114 -2.11 22.19 -6.46
N PRO A 115 -1.90 22.05 -5.15
CA PRO A 115 -2.15 23.13 -4.21
C PRO A 115 -1.22 24.29 -4.57
N PRO A 116 -1.69 25.55 -4.55
CA PRO A 116 -0.84 26.70 -4.85
C PRO A 116 0.33 26.73 -3.86
N ALA A 117 1.51 27.11 -4.37
CA ALA A 117 2.70 27.42 -3.59
C ALA A 117 2.53 28.72 -2.76
N GLY A 118 1.45 28.83 -2.01
CA GLY A 118 1.30 29.73 -0.88
C GLY A 118 1.77 29.04 0.40
N PRO A 119 1.86 29.76 1.54
CA PRO A 119 2.02 29.11 2.83
C PRO A 119 0.97 28.00 2.93
N THR A 120 1.40 26.80 3.33
CA THR A 120 0.49 25.66 3.45
C THR A 120 -0.51 25.97 4.56
N VAL A 121 -1.62 26.62 4.20
CA VAL A 121 -2.75 26.81 5.10
C VAL A 121 -3.44 25.46 5.15
N PHE A 122 -3.07 24.66 6.14
CA PHE A 122 -3.81 23.46 6.52
C PHE A 122 -5.22 23.89 6.94
N ASN A 123 -6.19 23.81 6.02
CA ASN A 123 -7.57 24.14 6.30
C ASN A 123 -8.23 23.01 7.11
N GLN A 124 -8.33 23.22 8.42
CA GLN A 124 -8.90 22.25 9.37
C GLN A 124 -10.42 22.38 9.51
N GLN A 125 -11.08 23.21 8.69
CA GLN A 125 -12.52 23.38 8.78
C GLN A 125 -13.24 22.03 8.56
N GLY A 126 -13.87 21.54 9.63
CA GLY A 126 -14.60 20.27 9.66
C GLY A 126 -13.80 19.06 10.16
N GLN A 127 -12.49 19.18 10.41
CA GLN A 127 -11.70 18.11 11.03
C GLN A 127 -11.63 18.26 12.55
N GLN A 128 -11.97 17.19 13.28
CA GLN A 128 -11.75 17.10 14.72
C GLN A 128 -10.30 16.64 14.96
N VAL A 129 -9.41 17.57 15.30
CA VAL A 129 -8.00 17.28 15.59
C VAL A 129 -7.79 17.31 17.11
N GLY A 130 -7.38 16.19 17.70
CA GLY A 130 -7.12 16.09 19.14
C GLY A 130 -5.80 16.74 19.56
N VAL A 131 -4.73 16.54 18.80
CA VAL A 131 -3.41 17.17 19.02
C VAL A 131 -2.75 17.44 17.66
N GLN A 132 -2.20 18.64 17.49
CA GLN A 132 -1.42 19.03 16.32
C GLN A 132 -0.03 19.49 16.75
N LEU A 133 1.01 18.97 16.09
CA LEU A 133 2.39 19.40 16.26
C LEU A 133 2.84 20.14 14.99
N ASN A 134 2.91 21.47 15.06
CA ASN A 134 3.40 22.32 13.97
C ASN A 134 4.83 22.79 14.30
N VAL A 135 5.80 22.44 13.46
CA VAL A 135 7.19 22.91 13.59
C VAL A 135 7.43 23.98 12.52
N ALA A 136 7.61 25.23 12.94
CA ALA A 136 7.94 26.33 12.05
C ALA A 136 9.47 26.44 11.89
N GLY A 137 10.03 25.74 10.89
CA GLY A 137 11.45 25.79 10.54
C GLY A 137 11.98 24.48 9.97
N ASN A 138 13.15 24.52 9.33
CA ASN A 138 13.85 23.30 8.91
C ASN A 138 14.40 22.61 10.16
N TYR A 139 13.89 21.41 10.47
CA TYR A 139 14.44 20.57 11.52
C TYR A 139 15.73 19.91 11.03
N TYR A 140 16.86 20.58 11.26
CA TYR A 140 18.17 19.96 11.12
C TYR A 140 18.45 19.18 12.40
N ALA A 141 17.98 17.93 12.45
CA ALA A 141 18.53 17.00 13.41
C ALA A 141 20.03 16.88 13.09
N ALA A 142 20.90 17.33 13.99
CA ALA A 142 22.23 16.76 14.05
C ALA A 142 22.07 15.23 14.04
N PRO A 143 22.98 14.45 13.42
CA PRO A 143 22.85 13.00 13.29
C PRO A 143 23.09 12.30 14.64
N THR A 144 22.34 12.67 15.67
CA THR A 144 22.05 11.82 16.80
C THR A 144 20.93 10.90 16.36
N GLN A 145 21.25 9.61 16.27
CA GLN A 145 20.37 8.46 16.08
C GLN A 145 19.13 8.54 17.00
N GLY A 146 18.15 9.32 16.60
CA GLY A 146 16.85 9.44 17.26
C GLY A 146 15.80 9.03 16.25
N ASN A 147 15.49 7.74 16.21
CA ASN A 147 14.46 7.21 15.34
C ASN A 147 13.12 7.80 15.78
N ILE A 148 12.46 8.59 14.92
CA ILE A 148 11.09 9.05 15.18
C ILE A 148 10.18 7.83 15.06
N THR A 149 9.64 7.37 16.18
CA THR A 149 8.75 6.20 16.23
C THR A 149 7.32 6.69 16.21
N ILE A 150 6.60 6.42 15.13
CA ILE A 150 5.18 6.74 14.96
C ILE A 150 4.40 5.45 15.22
N ILE A 151 3.62 5.41 16.30
CA ILE A 151 2.79 4.25 16.67
C ILE A 151 1.32 4.62 16.45
N GLY A 152 0.67 3.96 15.51
CA GLY A 152 -0.76 4.16 15.22
C GLY A 152 -1.19 3.47 13.94
N ASP A 153 -2.50 3.35 13.75
CA ASP A 153 -3.10 2.81 12.53
C ASP A 153 -3.28 3.94 11.51
N GLY A 154 -2.38 4.02 10.53
CA GLY A 154 -2.41 5.09 9.54
C GLY A 154 -1.42 4.93 8.40
N ASN A 155 -1.59 5.76 7.38
CA ASN A 155 -0.69 5.81 6.22
C ASN A 155 0.43 6.82 6.46
N VAL A 156 1.66 6.43 6.16
CA VAL A 156 2.81 7.34 6.15
C VAL A 156 2.95 7.93 4.75
N VAL A 157 2.81 9.25 4.61
CA VAL A 157 2.95 9.96 3.32
C VAL A 157 4.15 10.90 3.39
N GLY A 158 5.12 10.74 2.48
CA GLY A 158 6.31 11.60 2.38
C GLY A 158 7.25 11.14 1.26
N ASN A 159 8.01 12.07 0.67
CA ASN A 159 8.97 11.78 -0.41
C ASN A 159 10.31 11.29 0.17
N GLY A 160 10.81 10.15 -0.34
CA GLY A 160 12.10 9.58 0.09
C GLY A 160 12.05 8.80 1.41
N ASN A 161 10.87 8.55 1.96
CA ASN A 161 10.74 7.68 3.13
C ASN A 161 11.11 6.24 2.76
N VAL A 162 12.15 5.73 3.39
CA VAL A 162 12.45 4.30 3.37
C VAL A 162 11.66 3.68 4.52
N VAL A 163 10.43 3.25 4.20
CA VAL A 163 9.63 2.47 5.15
C VAL A 163 10.23 1.09 5.21
N THR A 164 11.16 0.89 6.14
CA THR A 164 11.63 -0.44 6.48
C THR A 164 10.53 -1.07 7.31
N VAL A 165 9.67 -1.86 6.66
CA VAL A 165 8.74 -2.72 7.37
C VAL A 165 9.59 -3.82 7.99
N GLU A 166 10.14 -3.54 9.17
CA GLU A 166 10.45 -4.61 10.11
C GLU A 166 9.09 -5.19 10.50
N LYS A 167 8.59 -6.08 9.64
CA LYS A 167 7.62 -7.08 10.03
C LYS A 167 8.39 -7.85 11.10
N GLY A 168 8.21 -7.45 12.36
CA GLY A 168 8.84 -8.09 13.50
C GLY A 168 8.81 -9.57 13.20
N ALA A 169 10.01 -10.18 13.18
CA ALA A 169 10.27 -11.53 12.68
C ALA A 169 9.02 -12.37 12.89
N PRO A 170 8.50 -13.04 11.82
CA PRO A 170 7.13 -13.54 11.77
C PRO A 170 6.76 -13.98 13.17
N ALA A 171 5.86 -13.22 13.82
CA ALA A 171 5.48 -13.47 15.20
C ALA A 171 5.40 -14.98 15.31
N THR A 172 6.27 -15.51 16.17
CA THR A 172 6.58 -16.92 16.39
C THR A 172 5.47 -17.79 15.80
N PRO A 173 5.74 -18.69 14.82
CA PRO A 173 4.71 -19.42 14.06
C PRO A 173 3.56 -19.72 15.00
N PRO A 174 2.33 -19.21 14.71
CA PRO A 174 1.33 -18.88 15.73
C PRO A 174 1.43 -19.95 16.77
N VAL A 175 2.02 -19.60 17.94
CA VAL A 175 2.18 -20.58 19.03
C VAL A 175 0.83 -21.24 19.07
N PRO A 176 0.73 -22.55 18.73
CA PRO A 176 -0.57 -23.18 18.56
C PRO A 176 -1.30 -22.84 19.83
N ALA A 177 -2.35 -22.00 19.72
CA ALA A 177 -2.87 -21.25 20.84
C ALA A 177 -2.95 -22.23 21.99
N ALA A 178 -2.04 -22.10 22.96
CA ALA A 178 -1.81 -23.17 23.93
C ALA A 178 -3.21 -23.49 24.46
N PRO A 179 -3.71 -24.72 24.29
CA PRO A 179 -5.14 -25.00 24.35
C PRO A 179 -5.66 -24.35 25.62
N VAL A 180 -6.47 -23.30 25.45
CA VAL A 180 -6.85 -22.44 26.57
C VAL A 180 -7.49 -23.37 27.58
N ASP A 181 -6.83 -23.57 28.71
CA ASP A 181 -7.22 -24.60 29.66
C ASP A 181 -8.51 -24.14 30.35
N LEU A 182 -9.66 -24.47 29.75
CA LEU A 182 -10.99 -24.10 30.23
C LEU A 182 -11.19 -24.45 31.71
N PRO A 183 -10.70 -25.60 32.24
CA PRO A 183 -10.69 -25.87 33.68
C PRO A 183 -9.98 -24.80 34.51
N SER A 184 -8.76 -24.39 34.12
CA SER A 184 -8.01 -23.33 34.80
C SER A 184 -8.69 -21.97 34.70
N LEU A 185 -9.27 -21.65 33.53
CA LEU A 185 -10.03 -20.43 33.31
C LEU A 185 -11.29 -20.40 34.20
N ARG A 186 -12.01 -21.51 34.27
CA ARG A 186 -13.18 -21.68 35.16
C ARG A 186 -12.80 -21.50 36.62
N ALA A 187 -11.70 -22.09 37.07
CA ALA A 187 -11.22 -21.94 38.46
C ALA A 187 -10.86 -20.49 38.81
N ARG A 188 -10.36 -19.70 37.84
CA ARG A 188 -10.09 -18.26 38.03
C ARG A 188 -11.38 -17.44 38.09
N LEU A 189 -12.31 -17.67 37.17
CA LEU A 189 -13.63 -17.03 37.20
C LEU A 189 -14.40 -17.38 38.49
N GLN A 190 -14.20 -18.59 39.03
CA GLN A 190 -14.75 -19.01 40.31
C GLN A 190 -14.19 -18.26 41.53
N ARG A 191 -13.16 -17.43 41.38
CA ARG A 191 -12.68 -16.54 42.46
C ARG A 191 -13.31 -15.15 42.45
N LEU A 192 -13.98 -14.77 41.36
CA LEU A 192 -14.59 -13.44 41.20
C LEU A 192 -16.04 -13.43 41.69
N ASP A 193 -16.48 -12.36 42.35
CA ASP A 193 -17.88 -12.21 42.75
C ASP A 193 -18.79 -11.81 41.57
N ALA A 194 -20.11 -11.93 41.72
CA ALA A 194 -21.07 -11.63 40.65
C ALA A 194 -20.88 -10.22 40.07
N VAL A 195 -20.68 -9.22 40.94
CA VAL A 195 -20.43 -7.82 40.53
C VAL A 195 -19.14 -7.67 39.73
N GLN A 196 -18.09 -8.39 40.11
CA GLN A 196 -16.81 -8.36 39.38
C GLN A 196 -16.91 -9.02 38.01
N ILE A 197 -17.68 -10.12 37.92
CA ILE A 197 -17.94 -10.80 36.66
C ILE A 197 -18.79 -9.90 35.75
N GLU A 198 -19.81 -9.24 36.28
CA GLU A 198 -20.61 -8.27 35.52
C GLU A 198 -19.77 -7.11 34.99
N GLY A 199 -18.92 -6.51 35.82
CA GLY A 199 -17.99 -5.45 35.38
C GLY A 199 -17.02 -5.93 34.30
N LEU A 200 -16.40 -7.09 34.51
CA LEU A 200 -15.52 -7.70 33.52
C LEU A 200 -16.22 -7.95 32.18
N CYS A 201 -17.46 -8.44 32.22
CA CYS A 201 -18.27 -8.64 31.02
C CYS A 201 -18.63 -7.32 30.34
N LEU A 202 -18.96 -6.28 31.12
CA LEU A 202 -19.30 -4.96 30.58
C LEU A 202 -18.10 -4.33 29.85
N ASP A 203 -16.91 -4.40 30.43
CA ASP A 203 -15.71 -3.75 29.91
C ASP A 203 -15.09 -4.50 28.72
N TYR A 204 -15.10 -5.83 28.75
CA TYR A 204 -14.35 -6.65 27.78
C TYR A 204 -15.23 -7.55 26.89
N PHE A 205 -16.43 -7.92 27.34
CA PHE A 205 -17.30 -8.88 26.65
C PHE A 205 -18.76 -8.38 26.55
N PRO A 206 -19.01 -7.22 25.92
CA PRO A 206 -20.34 -6.59 25.90
C PRO A 206 -21.40 -7.48 25.25
N THR A 207 -21.03 -8.33 24.29
CA THR A 207 -21.92 -9.29 23.63
C THR A 207 -22.35 -10.43 24.56
N VAL A 208 -21.54 -10.78 25.57
CA VAL A 208 -21.92 -11.75 26.61
C VAL A 208 -22.75 -11.06 27.68
N PHE A 209 -22.37 -9.83 28.05
CA PHE A 209 -23.13 -9.00 29.00
C PHE A 209 -24.56 -8.73 28.55
N ASP A 210 -24.80 -8.48 27.25
CA ASP A 210 -26.14 -8.28 26.69
C ASP A 210 -27.08 -9.49 26.93
N LYS A 211 -26.50 -10.68 27.05
CA LYS A 211 -27.24 -11.92 27.35
C LYS A 211 -27.53 -12.11 28.84
N PHE A 212 -27.04 -11.22 29.71
CA PHE A 212 -27.30 -11.30 31.14
C PHE A 212 -28.74 -10.81 31.41
N ALA A 213 -29.62 -11.76 31.64
CA ALA A 213 -30.99 -11.47 32.07
C ALA A 213 -31.03 -11.06 33.56
N ARG A 214 -32.05 -10.29 33.95
CA ARG A 214 -32.26 -9.93 35.37
C ARG A 214 -32.46 -11.18 36.22
N GLY A 215 -31.65 -11.33 37.27
CA GLY A 215 -31.72 -12.46 38.21
C GLY A 215 -30.83 -13.66 37.87
N LEU A 216 -30.00 -13.53 36.83
CA LEU A 216 -29.05 -14.57 36.44
C LEU A 216 -28.06 -14.87 37.58
N GLN A 217 -27.86 -16.15 37.88
CA GLN A 217 -26.94 -16.54 38.95
C GLN A 217 -25.50 -16.48 38.46
N ARG A 218 -24.58 -16.22 39.40
CA ARG A 218 -23.14 -16.18 39.14
C ARG A 218 -22.62 -17.40 38.36
N GLY A 219 -23.11 -18.59 38.69
CA GLY A 219 -22.72 -19.83 37.99
C GLY A 219 -23.13 -19.86 36.52
N GLU A 220 -24.27 -19.24 36.18
CA GLU A 220 -24.79 -19.15 34.82
C GLU A 220 -24.00 -18.11 34.00
N MET A 221 -23.63 -16.99 34.62
CA MET A 221 -22.73 -15.99 34.02
C MET A 221 -21.40 -16.61 33.61
N ILE A 222 -20.79 -17.42 34.50
CA ILE A 222 -19.53 -18.13 34.20
C ILE A 222 -19.73 -19.10 33.04
N ASN A 223 -20.84 -19.84 33.00
CA ASN A 223 -21.10 -20.80 31.91
C ASN A 223 -21.31 -20.09 30.55
N LEU A 224 -22.03 -18.96 30.52
CA LEU A 224 -22.21 -18.16 29.30
C LEU A 224 -20.87 -17.64 28.77
N LEU A 225 -20.00 -17.16 29.66
CA LEU A 225 -18.68 -16.68 29.30
C LEU A 225 -17.80 -17.81 28.75
N LEU A 226 -17.83 -19.00 29.38
CA LEU A 226 -17.08 -20.17 28.93
C LEU A 226 -17.62 -20.72 27.59
N ASP A 227 -18.93 -20.72 27.37
CA ASP A 227 -19.54 -21.11 26.09
C ASP A 227 -19.11 -20.16 24.97
N HIS A 228 -19.08 -18.86 25.24
CA HIS A 228 -18.59 -17.85 24.30
C HIS A 228 -17.10 -18.03 23.98
N CYS A 229 -16.25 -18.23 25.00
CA CYS A 229 -14.83 -18.54 24.85
C CYS A 229 -14.57 -19.82 24.04
N ARG A 230 -15.48 -20.81 24.15
CA ARG A 230 -15.39 -22.06 23.38
C ARG A 230 -15.69 -21.83 21.89
N ARG A 231 -16.61 -20.92 21.56
CA ARG A 231 -16.96 -20.57 20.17
C ARG A 231 -15.96 -19.61 19.53
N TYR A 232 -15.30 -18.79 20.35
CA TYR A 232 -14.35 -17.77 19.91
C TYR A 232 -13.01 -17.92 20.67
N PRO A 233 -12.06 -18.71 20.14
CA PRO A 233 -10.80 -18.99 20.83
C PRO A 233 -9.92 -17.75 21.02
N ASP A 234 -10.01 -16.76 20.13
CA ASP A 234 -9.30 -15.47 20.27
C ASP A 234 -9.76 -14.67 21.50
N GLU A 235 -11.06 -14.76 21.81
CA GLU A 235 -11.64 -14.12 23.00
C GLU A 235 -11.27 -14.85 24.29
N ALA A 236 -11.14 -16.18 24.23
CA ALA A 236 -10.65 -16.98 25.34
C ALA A 236 -9.20 -16.59 25.75
N ALA A 237 -8.35 -16.32 24.76
CA ALA A 237 -6.98 -15.85 25.01
C ALA A 237 -6.96 -14.45 25.64
N ARG A 238 -7.83 -13.54 25.19
CA ARG A 238 -7.98 -12.20 25.78
C ARG A 238 -8.46 -12.26 27.23
N LEU A 239 -9.47 -13.09 27.51
CA LEU A 239 -9.96 -13.28 28.87
C LEU A 239 -8.88 -13.83 29.80
N ALA A 240 -8.10 -14.82 29.35
CA ALA A 240 -6.99 -15.36 30.11
C ALA A 240 -5.91 -14.30 30.42
N ALA A 241 -5.62 -13.41 29.46
CA ALA A 241 -4.69 -12.30 29.66
C ALA A 241 -5.21 -11.28 30.68
N VAL A 242 -6.49 -10.87 30.57
CA VAL A 242 -7.11 -9.90 31.49
C VAL A 242 -7.15 -10.46 32.92
N LEU A 243 -7.55 -11.72 33.10
CA LEU A 243 -7.57 -12.38 34.41
C LEU A 243 -6.17 -12.60 35.00
N THR A 244 -5.12 -12.60 34.18
CA THR A 244 -3.73 -12.67 34.65
C THR A 244 -3.23 -11.28 35.04
N ALA A 245 -3.62 -10.23 34.33
CA ALA A 245 -3.26 -8.85 34.62
C ALA A 245 -3.97 -8.27 35.85
N SER A 246 -5.18 -8.76 36.17
CA SER A 246 -5.99 -8.31 37.32
C SER A 246 -5.75 -9.12 38.61
N GLY A 247 -4.83 -10.08 38.60
CA GLY A 247 -4.47 -10.93 39.74
C GLY A 247 -3.07 -10.68 40.32
N GLY A 248 -2.50 -9.50 40.09
CA GLY A 248 -1.22 -9.04 40.64
C GLY A 248 -1.38 -8.08 41.82
#